data_AF-A0A022XLF8-F1
#
_entry.id   AF-A0A022XLF8-F1
#
_cell.length_a   1.000
_cell.length_b   1.000
_cell.length_c   1.000
_cell.angle_alpha   90.00
_cell.angle_beta   90.00
_cell.angle_gamma   90.00
#
_symmetry.space_group_name_H-M   'P 1'
#
loop_
_entity.id
_entity.type
_entity.pdbx_description
1 polymer ?
#
loop_
_entity_poly.entity_id
_entity_poly.type
_entity_poly.pdbx_seq_one_letter_code
_entity_poly.pdbx_strand_id
1 'polypeptide(L)'
;MCELLLLGTQAEMEADAAAQKNAKSAFQLNVGVGIKPMILFSGTIWADETSGVFKMLKSMFLDIFKGEETEKIDVEGLQYILMVAAEEPQDSGLSATNNSLPAIHLRWYKIRTRRSGHKLPRVELEEVGPKFDFRIGRVREADEDTMKTAMKQGKRPQDMEKTKKNIGMDSIGDKIGRVHLGRQDLSDLQTRKMKGLKRRAGIDDEDEDEEMGGMESDEILEDEDISHKRPKKE
;
A
#
# COMPACT_ATOMS: atom_id res chain seq x y z
N MET A 1 -56.06 -25.43 46.84
CA MET A 1 -55.88 -24.88 45.48
C MET A 1 -54.39 -24.85 45.21
N CYS A 2 -53.86 -25.87 44.54
CA CYS A 2 -52.48 -25.88 44.08
C CYS A 2 -52.53 -25.73 42.56
N GLU A 3 -52.14 -24.56 42.07
CA GLU A 3 -51.86 -24.37 40.65
C GLU A 3 -50.59 -25.14 40.31
N LEU A 4 -50.75 -26.15 39.44
CA LEU A 4 -49.65 -26.84 38.80
C LEU A 4 -49.15 -25.91 37.68
N LEU A 5 -48.07 -25.18 37.96
CA LEU A 5 -47.32 -24.43 36.95
C LEU A 5 -46.87 -25.42 35.86
N LEU A 6 -47.45 -25.27 34.67
CA LEU A 6 -47.08 -25.96 33.45
C LEU A 6 -45.59 -25.70 33.17
N LEU A 7 -44.76 -26.73 33.38
CA LEU A 7 -43.46 -26.84 32.75
C LEU A 7 -43.68 -26.70 31.23
N GLY A 8 -42.96 -25.76 30.61
CA GLY A 8 -42.93 -25.59 29.16
C GLY A 8 -42.68 -26.92 28.46
N THR A 9 -43.22 -27.06 27.26
CA THR A 9 -43.15 -28.33 26.52
C THR A 9 -41.70 -28.73 26.25
N GLN A 10 -41.43 -30.04 26.17
CA GLN A 10 -40.07 -30.56 25.97
C GLN A 10 -39.38 -29.98 24.73
N ALA A 11 -40.18 -29.65 23.70
CA ALA A 11 -39.73 -28.98 22.48
C ALA A 11 -39.30 -27.52 22.69
N GLU A 12 -39.98 -26.77 23.57
CA GLU A 12 -39.60 -25.39 23.92
C GLU A 12 -38.31 -25.37 24.74
N MET A 13 -38.14 -26.31 25.68
CA MET A 13 -36.88 -26.45 26.42
C MET A 13 -35.71 -26.89 25.53
N GLU A 14 -35.95 -27.73 24.52
CA GLU A 14 -34.92 -28.10 23.54
C GLU A 14 -34.56 -26.95 22.58
N ALA A 15 -35.54 -26.15 22.16
CA ALA A 15 -35.31 -24.96 21.34
C ALA A 15 -34.53 -23.88 22.10
N ASP A 16 -34.87 -23.63 23.37
CA ASP A 16 -34.13 -22.70 24.23
C ASP A 16 -32.72 -23.22 24.56
N ALA A 17 -32.56 -24.53 24.78
CA ALA A 17 -31.25 -25.15 24.98
C ALA A 17 -30.39 -25.11 23.70
N ALA A 18 -30.99 -25.26 22.52
CA ALA A 18 -30.31 -25.12 21.23
C ALA A 18 -29.92 -23.65 20.94
N ALA A 19 -30.80 -22.70 21.27
CA ALA A 19 -30.52 -21.27 21.19
C ALA A 19 -29.39 -20.85 22.15
N GLN A 20 -29.39 -21.38 23.38
CA GLN A 20 -28.32 -21.15 24.36
C GLN A 20 -27.01 -21.85 23.98
N LYS A 21 -27.05 -23.05 23.37
CA LYS A 21 -25.86 -23.70 22.79
C LYS A 21 -25.29 -22.90 21.63
N ASN A 22 -26.14 -22.36 20.76
CA ASN A 22 -25.75 -21.46 19.67
C ASN A 22 -25.20 -20.12 20.18
N ALA A 23 -25.74 -19.57 21.26
CA ALA A 23 -25.21 -18.36 21.88
C ALA A 23 -23.80 -18.61 22.44
N LYS A 24 -23.58 -19.75 23.12
CA LYS A 24 -22.24 -20.11 23.64
C LYS A 24 -21.23 -20.42 22.53
N SER A 25 -21.64 -21.05 21.43
CA SER A 25 -20.76 -21.29 20.28
C SER A 25 -20.49 -20.01 19.47
N ALA A 26 -21.44 -19.07 19.41
CA ALA A 26 -21.25 -17.79 18.73
C ALA A 26 -20.12 -16.96 19.36
N PHE A 27 -19.95 -17.01 20.69
CA PHE A 27 -18.84 -16.32 21.35
C PHE A 27 -17.49 -17.05 21.30
N GLN A 28 -17.45 -18.28 20.77
CA GLN A 28 -16.22 -19.05 20.67
C GLN A 28 -15.48 -18.73 19.35
N LEU A 29 -14.30 -18.14 19.49
CA LEU A 29 -13.37 -17.97 18.37
C LEU A 29 -12.63 -19.31 18.15
N ASN A 30 -13.10 -20.09 17.17
CA ASN A 30 -12.44 -21.33 16.74
C ASN A 30 -11.19 -21.04 15.90
N VAL A 31 -10.29 -20.23 16.44
CA VAL A 31 -9.07 -19.69 15.81
C VAL A 31 -7.92 -19.87 16.78
N GLY A 32 -6.70 -20.09 16.27
CA GLY A 32 -5.51 -20.17 17.14
C GLY A 32 -5.27 -18.88 17.93
N VAL A 33 -4.85 -19.02 19.19
CA VAL A 33 -4.58 -17.89 20.08
C VAL A 33 -3.31 -17.16 19.64
N GLY A 34 -3.36 -15.82 19.58
CA GLY A 34 -2.19 -14.98 19.26
C GLY A 34 -1.88 -14.84 17.76
N ILE A 35 -2.77 -15.32 16.89
CA ILE A 35 -2.62 -15.16 15.44
C ILE A 35 -2.93 -13.73 15.01
N LYS A 36 -2.18 -13.22 14.03
CA LYS A 36 -2.39 -11.89 13.46
C LYS A 36 -3.71 -11.83 12.66
N PRO A 37 -4.65 -10.92 12.97
CA PRO A 37 -5.86 -10.77 12.18
C PRO A 37 -5.55 -10.12 10.83
N MET A 38 -6.31 -10.51 9.82
CA MET A 38 -6.52 -9.64 8.65
C MET A 38 -7.59 -8.61 8.99
N ILE A 39 -7.37 -7.35 8.65
CA ILE A 39 -8.31 -6.26 8.99
C ILE A 39 -8.91 -5.71 7.70
N LEU A 40 -10.23 -5.64 7.65
CA LEU A 40 -10.99 -5.08 6.54
C LEU A 40 -11.81 -3.89 7.03
N PHE A 41 -11.53 -2.71 6.48
CA PHE A 41 -12.35 -1.51 6.70
C PHE A 41 -13.34 -1.39 5.54
N SER A 42 -14.64 -1.50 5.84
CA SER A 42 -15.71 -1.39 4.85
C SER A 42 -16.48 -0.09 5.06
N GLY A 43 -16.74 0.64 3.98
CA GLY A 43 -17.45 1.92 3.99
C GLY A 43 -16.63 3.05 3.39
N THR A 44 -17.29 3.94 2.66
CA THR A 44 -16.67 5.09 1.96
C THR A 44 -16.08 6.11 2.94
N ILE A 45 -16.64 6.21 4.15
CA ILE A 45 -16.19 7.12 5.20
C ILE A 45 -14.74 6.85 5.63
N TRP A 46 -14.27 5.60 5.57
CA TRP A 46 -12.87 5.27 5.92
C TRP A 46 -11.84 5.73 4.89
N ALA A 47 -12.30 6.10 3.69
CA ALA A 47 -11.49 6.66 2.61
C ALA A 47 -11.55 8.20 2.60
N ASP A 48 -12.53 8.80 3.25
CA ASP A 48 -12.63 10.25 3.40
C ASP A 48 -11.63 10.73 4.46
N GLU A 49 -10.62 11.47 4.02
CA GLU A 49 -9.60 12.05 4.90
C GLU A 49 -10.07 13.29 5.66
N THR A 50 -11.23 13.87 5.30
CA THR A 50 -11.74 15.08 5.94
C THR A 50 -12.34 14.79 7.32
N SER A 51 -12.81 13.56 7.55
CA SER A 51 -13.38 13.17 8.84
C SER A 51 -12.29 12.73 9.84
N GLY A 52 -11.84 13.68 10.67
CA GLY A 52 -10.82 13.45 11.70
C GLY A 52 -11.17 12.31 12.68
N VAL A 53 -12.45 12.16 13.02
CA VAL A 53 -12.92 11.14 13.97
C VAL A 53 -12.73 9.72 13.43
N PHE A 54 -13.13 9.44 12.18
CA PHE A 54 -12.97 8.11 11.58
C PHE A 54 -11.51 7.78 11.31
N LYS A 55 -10.68 8.78 10.96
CA LYS A 55 -9.23 8.60 10.87
C LYS A 55 -8.62 8.17 12.21
N MET A 56 -9.02 8.83 13.30
CA MET A 56 -8.59 8.48 14.65
C MET A 56 -9.01 7.05 15.03
N LEU A 57 -10.28 6.69 14.77
CA LEU A 57 -10.79 5.35 15.06
C LEU A 57 -10.08 4.27 14.25
N LYS A 58 -9.82 4.52 12.97
CA LYS A 58 -9.04 3.61 12.10
C LYS A 58 -7.64 3.39 12.67
N SER A 59 -6.96 4.46 13.07
CA SER A 59 -5.64 4.38 13.71
C SER A 59 -5.68 3.59 15.02
N MET A 60 -6.71 3.80 15.84
CA MET A 60 -6.88 3.11 17.12
C MET A 60 -7.13 1.60 16.92
N PHE A 61 -8.02 1.22 16.01
CA PHE A 61 -8.30 -0.20 15.74
C PHE A 61 -7.09 -0.92 15.14
N LEU A 62 -6.34 -0.27 14.25
CA LEU A 62 -5.09 -0.82 13.74
C LEU A 62 -4.08 -1.05 14.86
N ASP A 63 -3.92 -0.09 15.78
CA ASP A 63 -2.93 -0.22 16.86
C ASP A 63 -3.30 -1.32 17.87
N ILE A 64 -4.58 -1.47 18.20
CA ILE A 64 -5.08 -2.52 19.11
C ILE A 64 -4.94 -3.91 18.50
N PHE A 65 -5.26 -4.07 17.21
CA PHE A 65 -5.39 -5.39 16.59
C PHE A 65 -4.20 -5.81 15.71
N LYS A 66 -3.23 -4.94 15.43
CA LYS A 66 -2.06 -5.30 14.58
C LYS A 66 -1.17 -6.37 15.21
N GLY A 67 -1.12 -6.49 16.53
CA GLY A 67 -0.19 -7.41 17.21
C GLY A 67 1.29 -7.09 16.94
N GLU A 68 2.12 -8.13 16.83
CA GLU A 68 3.55 -7.99 16.53
C GLU A 68 3.81 -7.62 15.06
N GLU A 69 4.81 -6.77 14.83
CA GLU A 69 5.28 -6.39 13.49
C GLU A 69 6.32 -7.42 13.01
N THR A 70 5.96 -8.20 12.00
CA THR A 70 6.82 -9.21 11.39
C THR A 70 6.98 -8.96 9.90
N GLU A 71 8.18 -9.20 9.36
CA GLU A 71 8.46 -9.05 7.91
C GLU A 71 7.90 -10.22 7.09
N LYS A 72 7.78 -11.39 7.72
CA LYS A 72 7.29 -12.62 7.10
C LYS A 72 6.11 -13.15 7.90
N ILE A 73 5.10 -13.63 7.19
CA ILE A 73 3.92 -14.27 7.75
C ILE A 73 3.71 -15.62 7.09
N ASP A 74 3.31 -16.61 7.89
CA ASP A 74 2.97 -17.92 7.39
C ASP A 74 1.53 -17.94 6.84
N VAL A 75 1.31 -18.68 5.76
CA VAL A 75 0.02 -18.76 5.06
C VAL A 75 -1.02 -19.46 5.93
N GLU A 76 -0.61 -20.43 6.75
CA GLU A 76 -1.51 -21.12 7.70
C GLU A 76 -1.97 -20.20 8.84
N GLY A 77 -1.26 -19.09 9.07
CA GLY A 77 -1.65 -18.04 10.01
C GLY A 77 -2.80 -17.17 9.52
N LEU A 78 -3.18 -17.23 8.24
CA LEU A 78 -4.26 -16.40 7.67
C LEU A 78 -5.64 -17.02 7.95
N GLN A 79 -6.03 -17.09 9.21
CA GLN A 79 -7.21 -17.85 9.65
C GLN A 79 -8.49 -17.02 9.76
N TYR A 80 -8.39 -15.74 10.12
CA TYR A 80 -9.56 -14.92 10.42
C TYR A 80 -9.40 -13.46 9.99
N ILE A 81 -10.56 -12.84 9.73
CA ILE A 81 -10.69 -11.44 9.33
C ILE A 81 -11.51 -10.71 10.40
N LEU A 82 -10.99 -9.56 10.82
CA LEU A 82 -11.70 -8.54 11.56
C LEU A 82 -12.28 -7.54 10.56
N MET A 83 -13.60 -7.47 10.47
CA MET A 83 -14.30 -6.48 9.67
C MET A 83 -14.74 -5.32 10.55
N VAL A 84 -14.33 -4.12 10.16
CA VAL A 84 -14.78 -2.83 10.71
C VAL A 84 -15.61 -2.16 9.62
N ALA A 85 -16.93 -2.28 9.69
CA ALA A 85 -17.84 -1.63 8.74
C ALA A 85 -18.38 -0.34 9.34
N ALA A 86 -18.35 0.77 8.59
CA ALA A 86 -19.08 1.98 8.93
C ALA A 86 -20.36 2.04 8.09
N GLU A 87 -21.48 2.38 8.72
CA GLU A 87 -22.73 2.66 8.03
C GLU A 87 -22.58 3.90 7.12
N GLU A 88 -23.26 3.93 5.99
CA GLU A 88 -23.24 5.10 5.12
C GLU A 88 -23.90 6.31 5.81
N PRO A 89 -23.35 7.52 5.62
CA PRO A 89 -23.94 8.71 6.20
C PRO A 89 -25.29 8.96 5.52
N GLN A 90 -26.39 8.88 6.29
CA GLN A 90 -27.72 9.18 5.76
C GLN A 90 -27.87 10.69 5.55
N ASP A 91 -27.52 11.18 4.36
CA ASP A 91 -27.66 12.59 3.98
C ASP A 91 -28.83 12.86 3.01
N SER A 92 -29.72 11.88 2.82
CA SER A 92 -30.83 11.99 1.85
C SER A 92 -32.21 11.80 2.47
N GLY A 93 -32.73 12.87 3.08
CA GLY A 93 -34.18 13.11 3.16
C GLY A 93 -34.87 12.74 4.48
N LEU A 94 -35.34 13.78 5.19
CA LEU A 94 -36.45 13.76 6.15
C LEU A 94 -36.28 13.12 7.54
N SER A 95 -35.08 13.08 8.14
CA SER A 95 -34.96 13.00 9.61
C SER A 95 -33.60 13.50 10.13
N ALA A 96 -33.20 14.71 9.74
CA ALA A 96 -32.02 15.39 10.28
C ALA A 96 -32.28 16.00 11.69
N THR A 97 -32.94 15.25 12.57
CA THR A 97 -33.23 15.68 13.96
C THR A 97 -32.25 15.10 14.97
N ASN A 98 -31.40 14.15 14.57
CA ASN A 98 -30.33 13.63 15.42
C ASN A 98 -29.01 13.73 14.64
N ASN A 99 -28.15 14.63 15.10
CA ASN A 99 -26.77 14.86 14.66
C ASN A 99 -25.87 13.65 15.04
N SER A 100 -26.28 12.46 14.61
CA SER A 100 -25.73 11.16 15.00
C SER A 100 -24.71 10.76 13.95
N LEU A 101 -23.44 10.65 14.35
CA LEU A 101 -22.44 10.02 13.50
C LEU A 101 -22.86 8.57 13.18
N PRO A 102 -22.46 8.03 12.01
CA PRO A 102 -22.87 6.68 11.60
C PRO A 102 -22.33 5.62 12.57
N ALA A 103 -23.09 4.54 12.73
CA ALA A 103 -22.70 3.44 13.58
C ALA A 103 -21.56 2.63 12.95
N ILE A 104 -20.74 2.00 13.80
CA ILE A 104 -19.64 1.14 13.38
C ILE A 104 -19.95 -0.29 13.82
N HIS A 105 -19.88 -1.22 12.89
CA HIS A 105 -20.07 -2.64 13.11
C HIS A 105 -18.72 -3.36 13.11
N LEU A 106 -18.39 -3.99 14.23
CA LEU A 106 -17.22 -4.85 14.37
C LEU A 106 -17.68 -6.31 14.33
N ARG A 107 -17.10 -7.08 13.41
CA ARG A 107 -17.44 -8.49 13.16
C ARG A 107 -16.17 -9.30 12.95
N TRP A 108 -16.20 -10.57 13.37
CA TRP A 108 -15.12 -11.52 13.14
C TRP A 108 -15.62 -12.64 12.22
N TYR A 109 -14.78 -12.99 11.27
CA TYR A 109 -15.05 -14.05 10.31
C TYR A 109 -13.86 -15.00 10.24
N LYS A 110 -14.11 -16.30 10.32
CA LYS A 110 -13.14 -17.34 10.03
C LYS A 110 -13.14 -17.60 8.52
N ILE A 111 -11.94 -17.69 7.94
CA ILE A 111 -11.77 -17.97 6.52
C ILE A 111 -11.84 -19.48 6.28
N ARG A 112 -12.62 -19.86 5.27
CA ARG A 112 -12.61 -21.19 4.66
C ARG A 112 -12.25 -21.06 3.19
N THR A 113 -11.11 -21.62 2.80
CA THR A 113 -10.68 -21.63 1.39
C THR A 113 -11.19 -22.89 0.70
N ARG A 114 -11.80 -22.71 -0.48
CA ARG A 114 -12.20 -23.80 -1.38
C ARG A 114 -11.38 -23.78 -2.66
N ARG A 115 -11.19 -24.95 -3.25
CA ARG A 115 -10.53 -25.09 -4.56
C ARG A 115 -11.37 -24.41 -5.64
N SER A 116 -10.75 -23.49 -6.37
CA SER A 116 -11.38 -22.67 -7.43
C SER A 116 -10.97 -23.07 -8.86
N GLY A 117 -9.93 -23.90 -9.00
CA GLY A 117 -9.34 -24.27 -10.30
C GLY A 117 -8.21 -23.35 -10.78
N HIS A 118 -8.07 -22.15 -10.20
CA HIS A 118 -6.95 -21.23 -10.43
C HIS A 118 -5.94 -21.27 -9.27
N LYS A 119 -4.82 -20.56 -9.40
CA LYS A 119 -3.80 -20.43 -8.33
C LYS A 119 -4.34 -19.74 -7.07
N LEU A 120 -5.37 -18.90 -7.21
CA LEU A 120 -6.04 -18.20 -6.10
C LEU A 120 -7.28 -18.98 -5.64
N PRO A 121 -7.40 -19.38 -4.36
CA PRO A 121 -8.55 -20.12 -3.85
C PRO A 121 -9.81 -19.24 -3.75
N ARG A 122 -10.99 -19.86 -3.75
CA ARG A 122 -12.24 -19.17 -3.45
C ARG A 122 -12.37 -19.05 -1.92
N VAL A 123 -12.58 -17.84 -1.43
CA VAL A 123 -12.70 -17.55 0.00
C VAL A 123 -14.18 -17.55 0.40
N GLU A 124 -14.53 -18.34 1.40
CA GLU A 124 -15.81 -18.32 2.12
C GLU A 124 -15.57 -17.87 3.55
N LEU A 125 -16.57 -17.19 4.14
CA LEU A 125 -16.49 -16.64 5.48
C LEU A 125 -17.51 -17.34 6.39
N GLU A 126 -17.05 -17.77 7.56
CA GLU A 126 -17.87 -18.29 8.63
C GLU A 126 -17.89 -17.27 9.78
N GLU A 127 -19.08 -16.85 10.21
CA GLU A 127 -19.21 -15.92 11.34
C GLU A 127 -18.73 -16.57 12.63
N VAL A 128 -17.83 -15.88 13.35
CA VAL A 128 -17.29 -16.32 14.63
C VAL A 128 -17.21 -15.14 15.59
N GLY A 129 -17.16 -15.42 16.89
CA GLY A 129 -16.91 -14.39 17.90
C GLY A 129 -18.06 -13.39 18.11
N PRO A 130 -17.81 -12.36 18.93
CA PRO A 130 -18.83 -11.39 19.32
C PRO A 130 -19.23 -10.48 18.16
N LYS A 131 -20.45 -9.95 18.20
CA LYS A 131 -20.92 -8.91 17.27
C LYS A 131 -21.04 -7.61 18.06
N PHE A 132 -20.21 -6.62 17.72
CA PHE A 132 -20.29 -5.32 18.37
C PHE A 132 -20.81 -4.25 17.43
N ASP A 133 -21.77 -3.48 17.94
CA ASP A 133 -22.32 -2.30 17.28
C ASP A 133 -21.98 -1.10 18.14
N PHE A 134 -21.12 -0.24 17.62
CA PHE A 134 -20.65 0.96 18.29
C PHE A 134 -21.40 2.18 17.76
N ARG A 135 -21.80 3.05 18.68
CA ARG A 135 -22.20 4.41 18.39
C ARG A 135 -21.13 5.35 18.90
N ILE A 136 -20.75 6.32 18.08
CA ILE A 136 -19.73 7.29 18.43
C ILE A 136 -20.31 8.26 19.47
N GLY A 137 -19.63 8.37 20.60
CA GLY A 137 -19.98 9.29 21.68
C GLY A 137 -19.08 10.52 21.71
N ARG A 138 -18.52 10.80 22.87
CA ARG A 138 -17.57 11.91 23.06
C ARG A 138 -16.21 11.59 22.44
N VAL A 139 -15.61 12.57 21.79
CA VAL A 139 -14.28 12.48 21.17
C VAL A 139 -13.37 13.51 21.82
N ARG A 140 -12.12 13.13 22.10
CA ARG A 140 -11.06 14.03 22.55
C ARG A 140 -9.84 13.79 21.67
N GLU A 141 -9.50 14.81 20.88
CA GLU A 141 -8.33 14.76 20.02
C GLU A 141 -7.04 15.04 20.81
N ALA A 142 -5.92 14.53 20.31
CA ALA A 142 -4.61 14.83 20.86
C ALA A 142 -4.16 16.22 20.42
N ASP A 143 -3.45 16.91 21.30
CA ASP A 143 -2.80 18.17 20.97
C ASP A 143 -1.74 17.98 19.88
N GLU A 144 -1.54 18.98 19.03
CA GLU A 144 -0.67 18.84 17.85
C GLU A 144 0.78 18.53 18.23
N ASP A 145 1.31 19.15 19.27
CA ASP A 145 2.69 18.94 19.70
C ASP A 145 2.88 17.53 20.27
N THR A 146 1.87 17.03 20.97
CA THR A 146 1.83 15.65 21.48
C THR A 146 1.74 14.65 20.32
N MET A 147 0.90 14.92 19.31
CA MET A 147 0.78 14.05 18.14
C MET A 147 2.07 14.04 17.31
N LYS A 148 2.70 15.20 17.11
CA LYS A 148 3.99 15.33 16.40
C LYS A 148 5.11 14.57 17.12
N THR A 149 5.14 14.60 18.44
CA THR A 149 6.16 13.87 19.22
C THR A 149 5.93 12.36 19.19
N ALA A 150 4.69 11.89 19.31
CA ALA A 150 4.34 10.47 19.26
C ALA A 150 4.61 9.83 17.88
N MET A 151 4.42 10.59 16.79
CA MET A 151 4.65 10.11 15.41
C MET A 151 6.12 10.13 14.97
N LYS A 152 7.06 10.49 15.86
CA LYS A 152 8.50 10.44 15.53
C LYS A 152 8.96 8.99 15.46
N GLN A 153 9.21 8.51 14.25
CA GLN A 153 9.83 7.21 14.04
C GLN A 153 11.31 7.25 14.46
N GLY A 154 11.71 6.29 15.29
CA GLY A 154 13.10 6.08 15.65
C GLY A 154 13.91 5.72 14.41
N LYS A 155 14.90 6.53 14.05
CA LYS A 155 15.84 6.19 12.99
C LYS A 155 16.73 5.08 13.50
N ARG A 156 16.62 3.88 12.93
CA ARG A 156 17.54 2.77 13.25
C ARG A 156 18.96 3.20 12.88
N PRO A 157 20.01 2.78 13.61
CA PRO A 157 21.40 3.13 13.29
C PRO A 157 21.80 2.78 11.84
N GLN A 158 21.23 1.74 11.25
CA GLN A 158 21.43 1.38 9.84
C GLN A 158 20.75 2.35 8.85
N ASP A 159 19.64 2.97 9.23
CA ASP A 159 18.94 3.99 8.44
C ASP A 159 19.56 5.40 8.62
N MET A 160 20.53 5.56 9.52
CA MET A 160 21.27 6.83 9.72
C MET A 160 22.30 7.06 8.62
N GLU A 161 22.88 6.00 8.06
CA GLU A 161 23.75 6.09 6.89
C GLU A 161 22.90 6.15 5.63
N LYS A 162 22.18 7.26 5.44
CA LYS A 162 21.63 7.58 4.12
C LYS A 162 22.75 7.39 3.10
N THR A 163 22.56 6.45 2.17
CA THR A 163 23.52 6.20 1.11
C THR A 163 23.80 7.54 0.44
N LYS A 164 25.06 7.98 0.52
CA LYS A 164 25.47 9.26 -0.04
C LYS A 164 25.14 9.23 -1.53
N LYS A 165 24.62 10.34 -2.06
CA LYS A 165 24.24 10.44 -3.48
C LYS A 165 25.38 9.91 -4.35
N ASN A 166 25.03 9.12 -5.36
CA ASN A 166 25.96 8.45 -6.29
C ASN A 166 26.81 7.31 -5.69
N ILE A 167 26.50 6.81 -4.49
CA ILE A 167 27.11 5.61 -3.91
C ILE A 167 26.01 4.56 -3.70
N GLY A 168 26.14 3.40 -4.36
CA GLY A 168 25.29 2.23 -4.17
C GLY A 168 26.05 1.08 -3.52
N MET A 169 25.33 0.08 -3.02
CA MET A 169 25.87 -1.23 -2.68
C MET A 169 25.42 -2.23 -3.74
N ASP A 170 26.34 -3.05 -4.23
CA ASP A 170 26.01 -4.17 -5.10
C ASP A 170 25.34 -5.31 -4.32
N SER A 171 24.70 -6.24 -5.03
CA SER A 171 24.11 -7.47 -4.50
C SER A 171 25.10 -8.33 -3.69
N ILE A 172 26.40 -8.21 -4.00
CA ILE A 172 27.51 -8.88 -3.30
C ILE A 172 27.96 -8.08 -2.05
N GLY A 173 27.57 -6.80 -1.95
CA GLY A 173 27.89 -5.91 -0.82
C GLY A 173 28.99 -4.87 -1.10
N ASP A 174 29.52 -4.82 -2.32
CA ASP A 174 30.57 -3.86 -2.70
C ASP A 174 30.01 -2.44 -2.88
N LYS A 175 30.76 -1.43 -2.42
CA LYS A 175 30.39 -0.01 -2.59
C LYS A 175 30.80 0.49 -3.96
N ILE A 176 29.82 0.77 -4.82
CA ILE A 176 30.02 1.29 -6.18
C ILE A 176 29.67 2.78 -6.22
N GLY A 177 30.60 3.60 -6.73
CA GLY A 177 30.39 5.03 -6.98
C GLY A 177 30.05 5.28 -8.46
N ARG A 178 28.93 5.96 -8.74
CA ARG A 178 28.57 6.35 -10.11
C ARG A 178 29.16 7.71 -10.44
N VAL A 179 30.01 7.76 -11.46
CA VAL A 179 30.53 9.01 -12.02
C VAL A 179 29.62 9.43 -13.18
N HIS A 180 29.02 10.61 -13.08
CA HIS A 180 28.25 11.20 -14.16
C HIS A 180 29.16 12.13 -14.96
N LEU A 181 29.70 11.64 -16.07
CA LEU A 181 30.42 12.48 -17.02
C LEU A 181 29.42 13.39 -17.74
N GLY A 182 29.77 14.67 -17.87
CA GLY A 182 29.03 15.59 -18.72
C GLY A 182 29.24 15.27 -20.20
N ARG A 183 28.36 15.77 -21.06
CA ARG A 183 28.57 15.76 -22.51
C ARG A 183 29.79 16.64 -22.83
N GLN A 184 30.79 16.08 -23.51
CA GLN A 184 31.99 16.80 -23.91
C GLN A 184 31.83 17.32 -25.34
N ASP A 185 31.55 18.61 -25.49
CA ASP A 185 31.45 19.24 -26.81
C ASP A 185 32.85 19.73 -27.25
N LEU A 186 33.37 19.19 -28.36
CA LEU A 186 34.71 19.49 -28.91
C LEU A 186 34.68 20.48 -30.07
N SER A 187 33.52 21.04 -30.41
CA SER A 187 33.35 22.01 -31.49
C SER A 187 34.22 23.26 -31.30
N ASP A 188 34.45 23.64 -30.04
CA ASP A 188 35.21 24.84 -29.69
C ASP A 188 36.73 24.57 -29.64
N LEU A 189 37.14 23.31 -29.81
CA LEU A 189 38.55 22.91 -29.77
C LEU A 189 39.23 23.21 -31.11
N GLN A 190 39.72 24.43 -31.27
CA GLN A 190 40.57 24.76 -32.40
C GLN A 190 41.96 24.11 -32.23
N THR A 191 42.30 23.17 -33.12
CA THR A 191 43.63 22.56 -33.13
C THR A 191 44.71 23.55 -33.55
N ARG A 192 45.95 23.29 -33.15
CA ARG A 192 47.10 24.10 -33.55
C ARG A 192 47.22 24.06 -35.07
N LYS A 193 47.10 25.22 -35.72
CA LYS A 193 47.26 25.38 -37.17
C LYS A 193 48.73 25.23 -37.57
N MET A 194 49.22 23.99 -37.61
CA MET A 194 50.57 23.67 -38.04
C MET A 194 50.77 24.06 -39.52
N LYS A 195 52.01 24.38 -39.89
CA LYS A 195 52.33 24.84 -41.26
C LYS A 195 51.98 23.79 -42.33
N GLY A 196 52.04 22.50 -42.01
CA GLY A 196 51.69 21.41 -42.93
C GLY A 196 50.19 21.22 -43.15
N LEU A 197 49.34 21.66 -42.21
CA LEU A 197 47.88 21.58 -42.30
C LEU A 197 47.26 22.82 -42.98
N LYS A 198 48.07 23.82 -43.30
CA LYS A 198 47.63 25.02 -44.00
C LYS A 198 47.73 24.76 -45.50
N ARG A 199 46.58 24.77 -46.20
CA ARG A 199 46.55 24.84 -47.66
C ARG A 199 47.40 26.01 -48.13
N ARG A 200 48.32 25.76 -49.04
CA ARG A 200 49.14 26.80 -49.67
C ARG A 200 48.30 27.39 -50.79
N ALA A 201 48.15 28.71 -50.83
CA ALA A 201 47.47 29.36 -51.93
C ALA A 201 48.26 29.09 -53.23
N GLY A 202 47.64 28.38 -54.17
CA GLY A 202 48.18 28.10 -55.51
C GLY A 202 48.80 26.72 -55.73
N ILE A 203 48.60 25.76 -54.83
CA ILE A 203 48.69 24.34 -55.17
C ILE A 203 47.24 23.86 -55.15
N ASP A 204 46.66 23.73 -56.34
CA ASP A 204 45.45 22.95 -56.52
C ASP A 204 45.80 21.54 -56.05
N ASP A 205 45.12 21.08 -55.00
CA ASP A 205 45.08 19.67 -54.63
C ASP A 205 44.18 18.94 -55.67
N GLU A 206 44.51 19.10 -56.96
CA GLU A 206 43.81 18.44 -58.08
C GLU A 206 44.26 16.98 -58.25
N ASP A 207 45.24 16.50 -57.48
CA ASP A 207 45.88 15.19 -57.70
C ASP A 207 45.83 14.19 -56.51
N GLU A 208 45.10 14.46 -55.41
CA GLU A 208 44.96 13.47 -54.30
C GLU A 208 43.51 13.07 -53.96
N ASP A 209 42.50 13.57 -54.69
CA ASP A 209 41.09 13.17 -54.48
C ASP A 209 40.61 12.05 -55.43
N GLU A 210 41.44 11.58 -56.38
CA GLU A 210 41.08 10.45 -57.28
C GLU A 210 41.48 9.05 -56.77
N GLU A 211 42.28 8.91 -55.70
CA GLU A 211 42.74 7.58 -55.22
C GLU A 211 42.30 7.23 -53.77
N MET A 212 41.18 7.77 -53.28
CA MET A 212 40.50 7.25 -52.08
C MET A 212 38.99 7.07 -52.28
N GLY A 213 38.59 6.76 -53.51
CA GLY A 213 37.27 6.22 -53.82
C GLY A 213 37.17 4.75 -53.41
N GLY A 214 36.88 4.46 -52.13
CA GLY A 214 36.66 3.09 -51.71
C GLY A 214 36.66 2.82 -50.20
N MET A 215 35.82 3.51 -49.43
CA MET A 215 35.34 2.94 -48.15
C MET A 215 33.83 3.14 -48.07
N GLU A 216 33.14 2.05 -48.41
CA GLU A 216 31.73 1.80 -48.13
C GLU A 216 31.40 2.23 -46.69
N SER A 217 30.55 3.24 -46.54
CA SER A 217 29.87 3.50 -45.28
C SER A 217 28.78 2.44 -45.14
N ASP A 218 29.02 1.46 -44.28
CA ASP A 218 28.02 0.49 -43.84
C ASP A 218 26.80 1.27 -43.29
N GLU A 219 25.67 1.17 -44.00
CA GLU A 219 24.37 1.65 -43.53
C GLU A 219 23.96 0.84 -42.29
N ILE A 220 24.15 1.40 -41.11
CA ILE A 220 23.45 0.94 -39.91
C ILE A 220 22.23 1.85 -39.75
N LEU A 221 21.12 1.36 -40.28
CA LEU A 221 19.76 1.76 -39.90
C LEU A 221 19.60 1.51 -38.40
N GLU A 222 19.39 2.57 -37.62
CA GLU A 222 18.72 2.45 -36.32
C GLU A 222 17.55 3.43 -36.25
N ASP A 223 16.41 2.79 -36.13
CA ASP A 223 15.05 3.26 -36.03
C ASP A 223 14.78 4.27 -34.89
N GLU A 224 13.73 5.05 -35.13
CA GLU A 224 12.76 5.59 -34.16
C GLU A 224 13.28 6.23 -32.85
N ASP A 225 13.12 7.57 -32.75
CA ASP A 225 12.26 8.14 -31.70
C ASP A 225 12.11 9.67 -31.83
N ILE A 226 11.00 10.09 -32.46
CA ILE A 226 10.53 11.47 -32.43
C ILE A 226 9.85 11.70 -31.07
N SER A 227 10.56 12.30 -30.11
CA SER A 227 9.93 12.85 -28.90
C SER A 227 9.92 14.38 -28.91
N HIS A 228 8.70 14.91 -28.94
CA HIS A 228 8.36 16.31 -28.97
C HIS A 228 9.00 17.14 -27.83
N LYS A 229 9.70 18.23 -28.18
CA LYS A 229 9.95 19.34 -27.24
C LYS A 229 9.00 20.50 -27.52
N ARG A 230 8.10 20.76 -26.58
CA ARG A 230 7.33 22.02 -26.48
C ARG A 230 8.27 23.16 -26.06
N PRO A 231 8.13 24.38 -26.59
CA PRO A 231 8.90 25.54 -26.14
C PRO A 231 8.39 26.06 -24.79
N LYS A 232 9.32 26.43 -23.91
CA LYS A 232 9.07 27.20 -22.68
C LYS A 232 8.60 28.61 -23.05
N LYS A 233 7.52 29.07 -22.44
CA LYS A 233 7.14 30.50 -22.39
C LYS A 233 8.00 31.20 -21.33
N GLU A 234 8.36 32.45 -21.65
CA GLU A 234 8.86 33.46 -20.71
C GLU A 234 7.91 33.67 -19.51
#